data_AF-A0A9D8KFJ2-F1
#
_entry.id   AF-A0A9D8KFJ2-F1
#
_cell.length_a   1.000
_cell.length_b   1.000
_cell.length_c   1.000
_cell.angle_alpha   90.00
_cell.angle_beta   90.00
_cell.angle_gamma   90.00
#
_symmetry.space_group_name_H-M   'P 1'
#
loop_
_entity.id
_entity.type
_entity.pdbx_description
1 polymer ?
#
loop_
_entity_poly.entity_id
_entity_poly.type
_entity_poly.pdbx_seq_one_letter_code
_entity_poly.pdbx_strand_id
1 'polypeptide(L)'
;MRKKRLKHRELLKRLKKFGVIEDKSRGKGSECLLFIDRGFKGKIQGPQTPIKYRGENTEYSIKVIDSIIRTFNIDPDEFWSN
;
A
#
# COMPACT_ATOMS: atom_id res chain seq x y z
N MET A 1 -5.99 18.33 -1.27
CA MET A 1 -6.17 17.69 0.07
C MET A 1 -4.83 17.68 0.80
N ARG A 2 -4.75 17.86 2.13
CA ARG A 2 -3.45 17.91 2.84
C ARG A 2 -2.91 16.49 3.05
N LYS A 3 -1.72 16.19 2.53
CA LYS A 3 -1.03 14.90 2.79
C LYS A 3 -0.83 14.73 4.29
N LYS A 4 -1.08 13.53 4.81
CA LYS A 4 -0.89 13.18 6.22
C LYS A 4 -0.29 11.79 6.38
N ARG A 5 0.25 11.51 7.55
CA ARG A 5 0.59 10.14 7.94
C ARG A 5 -0.69 9.32 7.98
N LEU A 6 -0.58 8.06 7.56
CA LEU A 6 -1.68 7.12 7.58
C LEU A 6 -1.32 5.94 8.46
N LYS A 7 -2.30 5.49 9.26
CA LYS A 7 -2.21 4.19 9.91
C LYS A 7 -2.32 3.09 8.87
N HIS A 8 -1.78 1.92 9.17
CA HIS A 8 -1.81 0.78 8.27
C HIS A 8 -3.21 0.44 7.78
N ARG A 9 -4.19 0.39 8.67
CA ARG A 9 -5.61 0.18 8.31
C ARG A 9 -6.12 1.19 7.28
N GLU A 10 -5.75 2.46 7.42
CA GLU A 10 -6.17 3.54 6.52
C GLU A 10 -5.45 3.48 5.17
N LEU A 11 -4.14 3.23 5.21
CA LEU A 11 -3.31 3.04 4.02
C LEU A 11 -3.85 1.88 3.18
N LEU A 12 -4.08 0.72 3.80
CA LEU A 12 -4.60 -0.46 3.11
C LEU A 12 -6.00 -0.21 2.52
N LYS A 13 -6.88 0.48 3.26
CA LYS A 13 -8.22 0.84 2.76
C LYS A 13 -8.16 1.67 1.48
N ARG A 14 -7.20 2.60 1.37
CA ARG A 14 -6.97 3.39 0.15
C ARG A 14 -6.36 2.54 -0.95
N LEU A 15 -5.29 1.80 -0.65
CA LEU A 15 -4.57 0.95 -1.59
C LEU A 15 -5.44 -0.12 -2.26
N LYS A 16 -6.41 -0.68 -1.52
CA LYS A 16 -7.38 -1.66 -2.06
C LYS A 16 -8.20 -1.12 -3.24
N LYS A 17 -8.49 0.19 -3.29
CA LYS A 17 -9.19 0.81 -4.43
C LYS A 17 -8.37 0.73 -5.73
N PHE A 18 -7.05 0.65 -5.60
CA PHE A 18 -6.10 0.52 -6.70
C PHE A 18 -5.68 -0.94 -6.93
N GLY A 19 -6.36 -1.90 -6.29
CA GLY A 19 -6.06 -3.32 -6.40
C GLY A 19 -4.81 -3.76 -5.65
N VAL A 20 -4.25 -2.91 -4.79
CA VAL A 20 -3.11 -3.27 -3.96
C VAL A 20 -3.61 -3.91 -2.67
N ILE A 21 -3.20 -5.15 -2.45
CA ILE A 21 -3.51 -5.94 -1.26
C ILE A 21 -2.23 -6.29 -0.50
N GLU A 22 -2.40 -6.80 0.71
CA GLU A 22 -1.28 -7.24 1.55
C GLU A 22 -1.31 -8.75 1.77
N ASP A 23 -0.12 -9.32 1.95
CA ASP A 23 0.08 -10.67 2.47
C ASP A 23 1.00 -10.57 3.70
N LYS A 24 0.42 -10.86 4.87
CA LYS A 24 1.11 -10.84 6.17
C LYS A 24 1.95 -12.11 6.41
N SER A 25 1.69 -13.20 5.66
CA SER A 25 2.42 -14.47 5.79
C SER A 25 3.75 -14.47 5.03
N ARG A 26 3.90 -13.57 4.06
CA ARG A 26 5.10 -13.44 3.22
C ARG A 26 6.12 -12.41 3.69
N GLY A 27 5.85 -11.71 4.79
CA GLY A 27 6.79 -10.77 5.38
C GLY A 27 7.79 -11.44 6.32
N LYS A 28 9.05 -10.99 6.32
CA LYS A 28 10.07 -11.46 7.26
C LYS A 28 10.03 -10.62 8.54
N GLY A 29 9.67 -11.24 9.67
CA GLY A 29 9.61 -10.56 10.97
C GLY A 29 8.47 -9.54 11.03
N SER A 30 8.77 -8.28 11.33
CA SER A 30 7.79 -7.18 11.40
C SER A 30 7.55 -6.51 10.05
N GLU A 31 7.33 -7.30 9.00
CA GLU A 31 7.04 -6.84 7.65
C GLU A 31 5.77 -7.47 7.11
N CYS A 32 5.11 -6.80 6.16
CA CYS A 32 4.12 -7.42 5.30
C CYS A 32 4.45 -7.09 3.84
N LEU A 33 3.97 -7.93 2.91
CA LEU A 33 4.21 -7.75 1.48
C LEU A 33 3.00 -7.09 0.84
N LEU A 34 3.19 -5.95 0.18
CA LEU A 34 2.19 -5.35 -0.69
C LEU A 34 2.36 -5.85 -2.13
N PHE A 35 1.26 -6.16 -2.80
CA PHE A 35 1.26 -6.58 -4.20
C PHE A 35 -0.09 -6.26 -4.87
N ILE A 36 -0.12 -6.26 -6.20
CA ILE A 36 -1.38 -6.12 -6.96
C ILE A 36 -2.10 -7.46 -6.98
N ASP A 37 -3.38 -7.44 -6.61
CA ASP A 37 -4.25 -8.61 -6.66
C ASP A 37 -4.36 -9.20 -8.07
N ARG A 38 -4.25 -10.53 -8.17
CA ARG A 38 -4.28 -11.23 -9.46
C ARG A 38 -5.67 -11.11 -10.05
N GLY A 39 -5.76 -10.44 -11.20
CA GLY A 39 -7.04 -10.17 -11.86
C GLY A 39 -7.57 -8.75 -11.66
N PHE A 40 -6.96 -7.92 -10.80
CA PHE A 40 -7.33 -6.50 -10.75
C PHE A 40 -6.99 -5.83 -12.09
N LYS A 41 -8.03 -5.41 -12.82
CA LYS A 41 -7.95 -4.85 -14.19
C LYS A 41 -7.16 -5.75 -15.16
N GLY A 42 -7.26 -7.08 -15.02
CA GLY A 42 -6.58 -8.03 -15.92
C GLY A 42 -5.05 -8.07 -15.76
N LYS A 43 -4.49 -7.52 -14.67
CA LYS A 43 -3.04 -7.58 -14.42
C LYS A 43 -2.61 -9.00 -14.03
N ILE A 44 -1.60 -9.51 -14.74
CA ILE A 44 -1.05 -10.88 -14.58
C ILE A 44 -0.13 -10.96 -13.36
N GLN A 45 0.79 -10.02 -13.21
CA GLN A 45 1.66 -9.91 -12.04
C GLN A 45 2.17 -8.46 -11.92
N GLY A 46 1.86 -7.81 -10.79
CA GLY A 46 2.28 -6.45 -10.50
C GLY A 46 3.58 -6.38 -9.69
N PRO A 47 4.10 -5.16 -9.47
CA PRO A 47 5.21 -4.93 -8.54
C PRO A 47 4.85 -5.41 -7.13
N GLN A 48 5.87 -5.76 -6.36
CA GLN A 48 5.74 -6.16 -4.96
C GLN A 48 6.70 -5.34 -4.12
N THR A 49 6.27 -4.92 -2.94
CA THR A 49 7.17 -4.21 -2.01
C THR A 49 6.89 -4.63 -0.58
N PRO A 50 7.91 -5.03 0.20
CA PRO A 50 7.75 -5.20 1.63
C PRO A 50 7.59 -3.83 2.29
N ILE A 51 6.80 -3.77 3.36
CA ILE A 51 6.70 -2.60 4.24
C ILE A 51 6.77 -3.06 5.69
N LYS A 52 7.29 -2.20 6.57
CA LYS A 52 7.27 -2.47 8.01
C LYS A 52 5.84 -2.56 8.52
N TYR A 53 5.54 -3.56 9.33
CA TYR A 53 4.23 -3.82 9.90
C TYR A 53 4.38 -4.32 11.34
N ARG A 54 3.88 -3.55 12.31
CA ARG A 54 3.80 -3.91 13.73
C ARG A 54 2.35 -4.02 14.22
N GLY A 55 1.39 -4.11 13.29
CA GLY A 55 -0.05 -4.09 13.56
C GLY A 55 -0.79 -2.95 12.86
N GLU A 56 -2.12 -2.96 12.96
CA GLU A 56 -3.04 -2.04 12.27
C GLU A 56 -2.82 -0.55 12.58
N ASN A 57 -2.25 -0.24 13.74
CA ASN A 57 -1.93 1.11 14.18
C ASN A 57 -0.56 1.62 13.72
N THR A 58 0.21 0.81 12.96
CA THR A 58 1.51 1.24 12.43
C THR A 58 1.32 2.48 11.57
N GLU A 59 1.99 3.58 11.89
CA GLU A 59 1.91 4.82 11.12
C GLU A 59 3.03 4.90 10.08
N TYR A 60 2.66 5.26 8.86
CA TYR A 60 3.59 5.47 7.77
C TYR A 60 3.83 6.96 7.52
N SER A 61 5.10 7.31 7.35
CA SER A 61 5.47 8.65 6.93
C SER A 61 5.02 8.90 5.49
N ILE A 62 4.83 10.18 5.14
CA ILE A 62 4.44 10.58 3.79
C ILE A 62 5.45 10.06 2.76
N LYS A 63 6.76 10.03 3.09
CA LYS A 63 7.82 9.51 2.21
C LYS A 63 7.63 8.02 1.88
N VAL A 64 7.22 7.22 2.87
CA VAL A 64 6.94 5.79 2.65
C VAL A 64 5.70 5.64 1.77
N ILE A 65 4.64 6.39 2.05
CA ILE A 65 3.41 6.37 1.25
C ILE A 65 3.69 6.79 -0.21
N ASP A 66 4.43 7.88 -0.42
CA ASP A 66 4.82 8.35 -1.75
C ASP A 66 5.75 7.34 -2.47
N SER A 67 6.54 6.55 -1.73
CA SER A 67 7.30 5.44 -2.30
C SER A 67 6.37 4.32 -2.79
N ILE A 68 5.36 3.94 -2.00
CA ILE A 68 4.38 2.92 -2.35
C ILE A 68 3.59 3.35 -3.59
N ILE A 69 3.07 4.58 -3.61
CA ILE A 69 2.32 5.15 -4.74
C ILE A 69 3.14 5.04 -6.03
N ARG A 70 4.43 5.42 -5.98
CA ARG A 70 5.34 5.29 -7.13
C ARG A 70 5.57 3.85 -7.54
N THR A 71 5.84 2.95 -6.59
CA THR A 71 6.06 1.53 -6.87
C THR A 71 4.88 0.91 -7.64
N PHE A 72 3.65 1.27 -7.29
CA PHE A 72 2.44 0.73 -7.91
C PHE A 72 1.91 1.56 -9.09
N ASN A 73 2.60 2.64 -9.47
CA ASN A 73 2.17 3.58 -10.50
C ASN A 73 0.73 4.08 -10.28
N ILE A 74 0.42 4.47 -9.03
CA ILE A 74 -0.88 5.02 -8.62
C ILE A 74 -0.85 6.53 -8.84
N ASP A 75 -1.96 7.10 -9.33
CA ASP A 75 -2.10 8.55 -9.42
C ASP A 75 -2.10 9.18 -8.00
N PRO A 76 -1.17 10.10 -7.70
CA PRO A 76 -1.08 10.68 -6.36
C PRO A 76 -2.32 11.47 -5.97
N ASP A 77 -2.93 12.22 -6.89
CA ASP A 77 -4.08 13.07 -6.57
C ASP A 77 -5.32 12.22 -6.31
N GLU A 78 -5.54 11.17 -7.09
CA GLU A 78 -6.58 10.17 -6.86
C GLU A 78 -6.38 9.45 -5.51
N PHE A 79 -5.15 9.07 -5.18
CA PHE A 79 -4.84 8.42 -3.90
C PHE A 79 -5.15 9.32 -2.69
N TRP A 80 -4.74 10.59 -2.76
CA TRP A 80 -4.89 11.53 -1.66
C TRP A 80 -6.30 12.09 -1.53
N SER A 81 -7.11 12.09 -2.59
CA SER A 81 -8.51 12.57 -2.59
C SER A 81 -9.52 11.59 -1.96
N ASN A 82 -9.14 10.33 -1.81
CA ASN A 82 -9.93 9.28 -1.15
C ASN A 82 -9.80 9.27 0.38
#